data_AF-A0A9E3XZY6-F1
#
_entry.id   AF-A0A9E3XZY6-F1
#
_cell.length_a   1.000
_cell.length_b   1.000
_cell.length_c   1.000
_cell.angle_alpha   90.00
_cell.angle_beta   90.00
_cell.angle_gamma   90.00
#
_symmetry.space_group_name_H-M   'P 1'
#
loop_
_entity.id
_entity.type
_entity.pdbx_description
1 polymer ?
#
loop_
_entity_poly.entity_id
_entity_poly.type
_entity_poly.pdbx_seq_one_letter_code
_entity_poly.pdbx_strand_id
1 'polypeptide(L)'
;MAPMVTPVHQVEPDIDDAVDTDRPWIVLVWNDPINLMSYVTMVFQKVFGYSLEKATALMLDVHHKGRAVVSSGTREKAELDVYRLH
;
A
#
# COMPACT_ATOMS: atom_id res chain seq x y z
N MET A 1 36.29 -29.27 -5.74
CA MET A 1 35.32 -28.19 -6.02
C MET A 1 34.21 -28.31 -4.99
N ALA A 2 34.12 -27.37 -4.06
CA ALA A 2 33.02 -27.25 -3.10
C ALA A 2 32.21 -26.00 -3.47
N PRO A 3 30.86 -26.04 -3.44
CA PRO A 3 30.08 -24.85 -3.76
C PRO A 3 30.24 -23.84 -2.61
N MET A 4 30.61 -22.62 -2.95
CA MET A 4 30.54 -21.49 -2.01
C MET A 4 29.07 -21.14 -1.83
N VAL A 5 28.55 -21.34 -0.62
CA VAL A 5 27.27 -20.74 -0.21
C VAL A 5 27.54 -19.30 0.18
N THR A 6 27.12 -18.37 -0.67
CA THR A 6 27.11 -16.94 -0.37
C THR A 6 26.07 -16.69 0.72
N PRO A 7 26.40 -16.01 1.83
CA PRO A 7 25.39 -15.69 2.82
C PRO A 7 24.44 -14.67 2.18
N VAL A 8 23.20 -15.08 1.97
CA VAL A 8 22.13 -14.16 1.61
C VAL A 8 21.94 -13.26 2.83
N HIS A 9 22.24 -11.97 2.68
CA HIS A 9 21.89 -10.98 3.68
C HIS A 9 20.36 -10.90 3.72
N GLN A 10 19.74 -11.71 4.57
CA GLN A 10 18.36 -11.52 4.97
C GLN A 10 18.34 -10.19 5.72
N VAL A 11 17.85 -9.14 5.05
CA VAL A 11 17.38 -7.95 5.74
C VAL A 11 16.13 -8.40 6.49
N GLU A 12 16.32 -8.88 7.71
CA GLU A 12 15.23 -9.03 8.65
C GLU A 12 14.60 -7.65 8.80
N PRO A 13 13.28 -7.48 8.61
CA PRO A 13 12.65 -6.21 8.91
C PRO A 13 12.90 -5.94 10.38
N ASP A 14 13.65 -4.88 10.66
CA ASP A 14 13.84 -4.30 11.98
C ASP A 14 12.45 -3.83 12.44
N ILE A 15 11.70 -4.74 13.07
CA ILE A 15 10.42 -4.41 13.70
C ILE A 15 10.81 -3.80 15.05
N ASP A 16 11.08 -2.51 15.01
CA ASP A 16 11.20 -1.68 16.18
C ASP A 16 9.84 -1.68 16.90
N ASP A 17 9.70 -2.55 17.91
CA ASP A 17 8.51 -2.70 18.77
C ASP A 17 8.27 -1.47 19.69
N ALA A 18 8.99 -0.37 19.47
CA ALA A 18 8.62 0.92 20.02
C ALA A 18 7.45 1.50 19.19
N VAL A 19 6.22 1.24 19.63
CA VAL A 19 4.99 1.85 19.07
C VAL A 19 5.04 3.36 19.31
N ASP A 20 5.72 4.09 18.43
CA ASP A 20 5.67 5.56 18.33
C ASP A 20 4.24 5.93 17.91
N THR A 21 3.37 6.11 18.91
CA THR A 21 1.93 6.36 18.72
C THR A 21 1.68 7.74 18.11
N ASP A 22 2.71 8.61 18.06
CA ASP A 22 2.59 9.97 17.55
C ASP A 22 2.60 10.04 16.01
N ARG A 23 2.98 8.95 15.31
CA ARG A 23 3.02 8.95 13.84
C ARG A 23 1.80 8.25 13.23
N PRO A 24 1.02 8.94 12.38
CA PRO A 24 -0.11 8.31 11.70
C PRO A 24 0.38 7.26 10.69
N TRP A 25 -0.26 6.11 10.68
CA TRP A 25 -0.06 5.07 9.67
C TRP A 25 -0.67 5.50 8.35
N ILE A 26 -0.01 5.14 7.25
CA ILE A 26 -0.50 5.39 5.89
C ILE A 26 -0.76 4.07 5.17
N VAL A 27 -1.83 4.03 4.38
CA VAL A 27 -2.13 2.94 3.46
C VAL A 27 -1.68 3.37 2.08
N LEU A 28 -0.77 2.59 1.49
CA LEU A 28 -0.16 2.88 0.21
C LEU A 28 -0.51 1.80 -0.80
N VAL A 29 -1.02 2.22 -1.96
CA VAL A 29 -1.35 1.33 -3.08
C VAL A 29 -0.27 1.47 -4.13
N TRP A 30 0.26 0.34 -4.58
CA TRP A 30 1.28 0.24 -5.62
C TRP A 30 0.65 0.00 -6.99
N ASN A 31 1.34 0.44 -8.04
CA ASN A 31 0.95 0.13 -9.41
C ASN A 31 1.27 -1.32 -9.74
N ASP A 32 0.38 -1.97 -10.48
CA ASP A 32 0.57 -3.31 -10.99
C ASP A 32 0.16 -3.40 -12.47
N PRO A 33 0.72 -4.34 -13.24
CA PRO A 33 0.44 -4.45 -14.68
C PRO A 33 -0.83 -5.26 -14.99
N ILE A 34 -1.53 -5.80 -13.98
CA ILE A 34 -2.62 -6.77 -14.16
C ILE A 34 -3.98 -6.07 -14.03
N ASN A 35 -4.12 -5.18 -13.05
CA ASN A 35 -5.37 -4.50 -12.75
C ASN A 35 -5.63 -3.34 -13.71
N LEU A 36 -6.87 -3.25 -14.17
CA LEU A 36 -7.32 -2.15 -15.04
C LEU A 36 -7.55 -0.87 -14.22
N MET A 37 -7.28 0.30 -14.83
CA MET A 37 -7.54 1.62 -14.24
C MET A 37 -8.98 1.78 -13.74
N SER A 38 -9.95 1.27 -14.51
CA SER A 38 -11.37 1.32 -14.16
C SER A 38 -11.69 0.49 -12.91
N TYR A 39 -11.02 -0.67 -12.76
CA TYR A 39 -11.16 -1.52 -11.59
C TYR A 39 -10.59 -0.82 -10.35
N VAL A 40 -9.37 -0.30 -10.43
CA VAL A 40 -8.71 0.44 -9.33
C VAL A 40 -9.56 1.64 -8.90
N THR A 41 -10.08 2.40 -9.86
CA THR A 41 -10.97 3.55 -9.58
C THR A 41 -12.23 3.09 -8.84
N MET A 42 -12.89 2.03 -9.31
CA MET A 42 -14.08 1.48 -8.64
C MET A 42 -13.77 0.98 -7.23
N VAL A 43 -12.63 0.32 -7.01
CA VAL A 43 -12.18 -0.12 -5.67
C VAL A 43 -12.03 1.08 -4.75
N PHE A 44 -11.41 2.17 -5.22
CA PHE A 44 -11.28 3.39 -4.42
C PHE A 44 -12.61 4.03 -4.05
N GLN A 45 -13.60 3.97 -4.93
CA GLN A 45 -14.96 4.43 -4.60
C GLN A 45 -15.64 3.50 -3.58
N LYS A 46 -15.53 2.18 -3.73
CA LYS A 46 -16.22 1.21 -2.87
C LYS A 46 -15.60 1.04 -1.49
N VAL A 47 -14.28 0.97 -1.39
CA VAL A 47 -13.56 0.70 -0.14
C VAL A 47 -13.37 1.96 0.68
N PHE A 48 -13.03 3.09 0.03
CA PHE A 48 -12.75 4.35 0.71
C PHE A 48 -13.87 5.39 0.62
N GLY A 49 -14.94 5.10 -0.13
CA GLY A 49 -16.07 6.04 -0.29
C GLY A 49 -15.73 7.30 -1.07
N TYR A 50 -14.68 7.28 -1.90
CA TYR A 50 -14.25 8.46 -2.63
C TYR A 50 -15.19 8.81 -3.79
N SER A 51 -15.29 10.11 -4.08
CA SER A 51 -15.94 10.57 -5.31
C SER A 51 -15.20 10.04 -6.53
N LEU A 52 -15.88 9.97 -7.68
CA LEU A 52 -15.26 9.54 -8.93
C LEU A 52 -14.01 10.36 -9.25
N GLU A 53 -14.08 11.68 -9.13
CA GLU A 53 -12.94 12.58 -9.38
C GLU A 53 -11.74 12.25 -8.49
N LYS A 54 -11.94 12.08 -7.19
CA LYS A 54 -10.85 11.74 -6.25
C LYS A 54 -10.29 10.35 -6.51
N ALA A 55 -11.16 9.38 -6.80
CA ALA A 55 -10.75 8.02 -7.13
C ALA A 55 -9.93 7.99 -8.44
N THR A 56 -10.35 8.73 -9.46
CA THR A 56 -9.62 8.85 -10.72
C THR A 56 -8.26 9.53 -10.51
N ALA A 57 -8.19 10.61 -9.72
CA ALA A 57 -6.93 11.28 -9.42
C ALA A 57 -5.93 10.34 -8.70
N LEU A 58 -6.39 9.61 -7.69
CA LEU A 58 -5.56 8.64 -6.97
C LEU A 58 -5.12 7.49 -7.88
N MET A 59 -5.99 7.00 -8.75
CA MET A 59 -5.65 5.96 -9.71
C MET A 59 -4.57 6.44 -10.68
N LEU A 60 -4.69 7.67 -11.21
CA LEU A 60 -3.67 8.25 -12.08
C LEU A 60 -2.32 8.41 -11.35
N ASP A 61 -2.36 8.75 -10.07
CA ASP A 61 -1.15 8.80 -9.24
C ASP A 61 -0.51 7.42 -9.09
N VAL A 62 -1.31 6.37 -8.84
CA VAL A 62 -0.80 4.99 -8.86
C VAL A 62 -0.16 4.68 -10.21
N HIS A 63 -0.87 4.93 -11.31
CA HIS A 63 -0.40 4.58 -12.66
C HIS A 63 0.89 5.30 -13.06
N HIS A 64 0.99 6.62 -12.83
CA HIS A 64 2.13 7.42 -13.28
C HIS A 64 3.29 7.44 -12.28
N LYS A 65 3.00 7.48 -10.97
CA LYS A 65 4.02 7.60 -9.91
C LYS A 65 4.43 6.24 -9.35
N GLY A 66 3.77 5.16 -9.79
CA GLY A 66 3.98 3.80 -9.29
C GLY A 66 3.34 3.52 -7.94
N ARG A 67 2.80 4.55 -7.25
CA ARG A 67 2.14 4.43 -5.94
C ARG A 67 1.31 5.66 -5.56
N ALA A 68 0.34 5.47 -4.69
CA ALA A 68 -0.41 6.56 -4.06
C ALA A 68 -0.78 6.23 -2.61
N VAL A 69 -0.82 7.25 -1.74
CA VAL A 69 -1.38 7.13 -0.39
C VAL A 69 -2.89 7.26 -0.49
N VAL A 70 -3.62 6.23 -0.04
CA VAL A 70 -5.08 6.15 -0.15
C VAL A 70 -5.79 6.41 1.18
N SER A 71 -5.14 6.19 2.32
CA SER A 71 -5.69 6.45 3.64
C SER A 71 -4.57 6.78 4.64
N SER A 72 -4.92 7.48 5.72
CA SER A 72 -4.03 7.71 6.87
C SER A 72 -4.83 7.69 8.17
N GLY A 73 -4.22 7.25 9.26
CA GLY A 73 -4.88 7.19 10.57
C GLY A 73 -4.15 6.31 11.59
N THR A 74 -4.91 5.72 12.51
CA THR A 74 -4.38 4.77 13.48
C THR A 74 -3.95 3.46 12.80
N ARG A 75 -3.13 2.68 13.49
CA ARG A 75 -2.68 1.37 13.01
C ARG A 75 -3.87 0.45 12.70
N GLU A 76 -4.85 0.41 13.59
CA GLU A 76 -6.04 -0.46 13.46
C GLU A 76 -6.86 -0.10 12.22
N LYS A 77 -7.00 1.20 11.93
CA LYS A 77 -7.67 1.65 10.72
C LYS A 77 -6.89 1.25 9.47
N ALA A 78 -5.57 1.43 9.48
CA ALA A 78 -4.72 1.06 8.35
C ALA A 78 -4.76 -0.46 8.08
N GLU A 79 -4.72 -1.28 9.12
CA GLU A 79 -4.85 -2.75 9.02
C GLU A 79 -6.22 -3.15 8.44
N LEU A 80 -7.30 -2.51 8.89
CA LEU A 80 -8.65 -2.73 8.36
C LEU A 80 -8.76 -2.32 6.87
N ASP A 81 -8.20 -1.17 6.51
CA ASP A 81 -8.20 -0.67 5.14
C ASP A 81 -7.42 -1.61 4.20
N VAL A 82 -6.28 -2.17 4.65
CA VAL A 82 -5.51 -3.18 3.90
C VAL A 82 -6.30 -4.48 3.75
N TYR A 83 -6.98 -4.94 4.80
CA TYR A 83 -7.81 -6.15 4.74
C TYR A 83 -8.95 -6.02 3.72
N ARG A 84 -9.55 -4.84 3.57
CA ARG A 84 -10.61 -4.59 2.59
C ARG A 84 -10.14 -4.51 1.14
N LEU A 85 -8.83 -4.44 0.90
CA LEU A 85 -8.22 -4.36 -0.42
C LEU A 85 -7.76 -5.72 -0.97
N HIS A 86 -7.78 -6.78 -0.15
CA HIS A 86 -7.61 -8.18 -0.58
C HIS A 86 -8.91 -8.74 -1.18
#